data_AF-A0A202DWC2-F1
#
_entry.id   AF-A0A202DWC2-F1
#
_cell.length_a   1.000
_cell.length_b   1.000
_cell.length_c   1.000
_cell.angle_alpha   90.00
_cell.angle_beta   90.00
_cell.angle_gamma   90.00
#
_symmetry.space_group_name_H-M   'P 1'
#
loop_
_entity.id
_entity.type
_entity.pdbx_description
1 polymer ?
#
loop_
_entity_poly.entity_id
_entity_poly.type
_entity_poly.pdbx_seq_one_letter_code
_entity_poly.pdbx_strand_id
1 'polypeptide(L)'
;GELHLNVIIKRLKERFGVDVEQEWPKIPYRETITGKSDEKYRHKKQTGGAGQFAEVWMRIEPVQRGEGFDFVNAIHGGSISSVYIPSVEKGIKQVLVKGPVAGYKVVDVRATVYDGKEHPVDSKDIAFQVAGREAFKLCVMSAKPILLEPIYDIEVKVPEECMGDVMGDLSSRRGKIMGMDVKGSFQIIKAKVPLSELDRYATTLRSITSGRGLHNRAFSHYETVPKELVNKIVEEAKGEKEGE
;
A
#
# COMPACT_ATOMS: atom_id res chain seq x y z
N GLY A 1 10.94 8.36 -22.51
CA GLY A 1 9.74 7.72 -23.07
C GLY A 1 10.07 6.30 -23.46
N GLU A 2 9.06 5.43 -23.65
CA GLU A 2 9.24 4.00 -23.94
C GLU A 2 10.20 3.74 -25.12
N LEU A 3 10.12 4.53 -26.19
CA LEU A 3 11.05 4.44 -27.33
C LEU A 3 12.53 4.56 -26.91
N HIS A 4 12.83 5.46 -25.97
CA HIS A 4 14.19 5.65 -25.46
C HIS A 4 14.65 4.42 -24.67
N LEU A 5 13.78 3.88 -23.82
CA LEU A 5 14.04 2.63 -23.08
C LEU A 5 14.32 1.46 -24.04
N ASN A 6 13.46 1.27 -25.05
CA ASN A 6 13.62 0.21 -26.04
C ASN A 6 14.93 0.32 -26.84
N VAL A 7 15.35 1.54 -27.21
CA VAL A 7 16.62 1.78 -27.89
C VAL A 7 17.81 1.45 -26.99
N ILE A 8 17.75 1.79 -25.69
CA ILE A 8 18.81 1.46 -24.73
C ILE A 8 18.91 -0.06 -24.54
N ILE A 9 17.79 -0.74 -24.34
CA ILE A 9 17.74 -2.20 -24.16
C ILE A 9 18.30 -2.91 -25.40
N LYS A 10 17.90 -2.46 -26.59
CA LYS A 10 18.44 -2.99 -27.86
C LYS A 10 19.96 -2.78 -27.96
N ARG A 11 20.46 -1.60 -27.58
CA ARG A 11 21.92 -1.33 -27.54
C ARG A 11 22.65 -2.22 -26.53
N LEU A 12 22.06 -2.52 -25.38
CA LEU A 12 22.64 -3.43 -24.39
C LEU A 12 22.77 -4.84 -24.95
N LYS A 13 21.73 -5.32 -25.63
CA LYS A 13 21.74 -6.64 -26.29
C LYS A 13 22.76 -6.72 -27.42
N GLU A 14 22.77 -5.75 -28.33
CA GLU A 14 23.65 -5.76 -29.51
C GLU A 14 25.13 -5.53 -29.17
N ARG A 15 25.43 -4.67 -28.18
CA ARG A 15 26.81 -4.25 -27.88
C ARG A 15 27.46 -5.02 -26.75
N PHE A 16 26.67 -5.47 -25.77
CA PHE A 16 27.18 -6.11 -24.56
C PHE A 16 26.66 -7.54 -24.36
N GLY A 17 25.76 -8.02 -25.24
CA GLY A 17 25.20 -9.37 -25.15
C GLY A 17 24.35 -9.60 -23.90
N VAL A 18 23.87 -8.51 -23.26
CA VAL A 18 23.09 -8.58 -22.03
C VAL A 18 21.61 -8.64 -22.39
N ASP A 19 20.95 -9.71 -21.97
CA ASP A 19 19.48 -9.79 -21.96
C ASP A 19 18.93 -9.11 -20.71
N VAL A 20 17.96 -8.23 -20.91
CA VAL A 20 17.33 -7.43 -19.86
C VAL A 20 15.86 -7.83 -19.77
N GLU A 21 15.48 -8.38 -18.63
CA GLU A 21 14.07 -8.65 -18.30
C GLU A 21 13.37 -7.33 -17.94
N GLN A 22 12.15 -7.17 -18.44
CA GLN A 22 11.35 -5.98 -18.22
C GLN A 22 10.12 -6.36 -17.40
N GLU A 23 9.96 -5.70 -16.26
CA GLU A 23 8.77 -5.81 -15.44
C GLU A 23 8.05 -4.47 -15.35
N TRP A 24 6.73 -4.55 -15.21
CA TRP A 24 5.92 -3.36 -15.02
C TRP A 24 6.08 -2.83 -13.59
N PRO A 25 6.30 -1.51 -13.41
CA PRO A 25 6.42 -0.94 -12.09
C PRO A 25 5.10 -1.10 -11.34
N LYS A 26 5.16 -1.81 -10.20
CA LYS A 26 3.99 -2.05 -9.36
C LYS A 26 3.47 -0.74 -8.75
N ILE A 27 2.15 -0.59 -8.72
CA ILE A 27 1.50 0.54 -8.06
C ILE A 27 1.63 0.35 -6.55
N PRO A 28 2.14 1.34 -5.79
CA PRO A 28 2.34 1.21 -4.36
C PRO A 28 1.03 1.43 -3.59
N TYR A 29 0.06 0.53 -3.76
CA TYR A 29 -1.15 0.47 -2.94
C TYR A 29 -0.79 0.31 -1.45
N ARG A 30 -1.71 0.69 -0.58
CA ARG A 30 -1.60 0.50 0.87
C ARG A 30 -2.87 -0.14 1.42
N GLU A 31 -2.74 -0.78 2.57
CA GLU A 31 -3.86 -1.30 3.34
C GLU A 31 -4.07 -0.41 4.57
N THR A 32 -5.31 -0.17 4.97
CA THR A 32 -5.65 0.45 6.25
C THR A 32 -6.98 -0.11 6.76
N ILE A 33 -7.42 0.31 7.94
CA ILE A 33 -8.68 -0.13 8.56
C ILE A 33 -9.65 1.04 8.68
N THR A 34 -10.94 0.74 8.79
CA THR A 34 -11.98 1.77 9.01
C THR A 34 -12.70 1.60 10.35
N GLY A 35 -12.76 0.38 10.86
CA GLY A 35 -13.36 0.06 12.15
C GLY A 35 -12.31 -0.13 13.25
N LYS A 36 -12.79 -0.15 14.49
CA LYS A 36 -12.02 -0.68 15.62
C LYS A 36 -12.25 -2.18 15.72
N SER A 37 -11.26 -2.91 16.20
CA SER A 37 -11.37 -4.34 16.47
C SER A 37 -10.63 -4.69 17.74
N ASP A 38 -11.13 -5.69 18.45
CA ASP A 38 -10.58 -6.21 19.70
C ASP A 38 -10.57 -7.74 19.59
N GLU A 39 -9.39 -8.31 19.44
CA GLU A 39 -9.22 -9.75 19.23
C GLU A 39 -8.09 -10.28 20.11
N LYS A 40 -8.13 -11.59 20.36
CA LYS A 40 -7.08 -12.30 21.08
C LYS A 40 -6.60 -13.48 20.29
N TYR A 41 -5.31 -13.77 20.43
CA TYR A 41 -4.73 -14.97 19.85
C TYR A 41 -3.90 -15.72 20.88
N ARG A 42 -4.13 -17.02 20.98
CA ARG A 42 -3.35 -17.95 21.80
C ARG A 42 -2.53 -18.85 20.87
N HIS A 43 -1.21 -18.66 20.91
CA HIS A 43 -0.25 -19.57 20.30
C HIS A 43 0.12 -20.67 21.30
N LYS A 44 -0.19 -21.92 20.98
CA LYS A 44 0.27 -23.10 21.74
C LYS A 44 0.83 -24.13 20.78
N LYS A 45 2.11 -24.45 20.91
CA LYS A 45 2.75 -25.53 20.14
C LYS A 45 3.54 -26.43 21.10
N GLN A 46 3.11 -27.68 21.18
CA GLN A 46 3.83 -28.74 21.89
C GLN A 46 4.36 -29.73 20.84
N THR A 47 5.56 -29.45 20.32
CA THR A 47 6.37 -30.47 19.64
C THR A 47 7.23 -31.15 20.69
N GLY A 48 7.58 -32.44 20.54
CA GLY A 48 8.25 -33.28 21.56
C GLY A 48 9.61 -32.80 22.14
N GLY A 49 10.01 -31.56 21.89
CA GLY A 49 11.04 -30.82 22.63
C GLY A 49 10.43 -29.63 23.40
N ALA A 50 11.09 -28.47 23.37
CA ALA A 50 10.65 -27.31 24.15
C ALA A 50 9.33 -26.71 23.62
N GLY A 51 8.36 -26.50 24.53
CA GLY A 51 7.07 -25.93 24.21
C GLY A 51 7.14 -24.46 23.79
N GLN A 52 6.07 -24.01 23.14
CA GLN A 52 5.81 -22.59 22.87
C GLN A 52 4.43 -22.23 23.37
N PHE A 53 4.35 -21.18 24.18
CA PHE A 53 3.11 -20.60 24.67
C PHE A 53 3.18 -19.07 24.66
N ALA A 54 2.18 -18.43 24.07
CA ALA A 54 1.96 -17.00 24.20
C ALA A 54 0.48 -16.69 23.93
N GLU A 55 -0.12 -15.82 24.73
CA GLU A 55 -1.45 -15.27 24.48
C GLU A 55 -1.35 -13.74 24.48
N VAL A 56 -1.85 -13.11 23.42
CA VAL A 56 -1.81 -11.65 23.24
C VAL A 56 -3.21 -11.17 22.95
N TRP A 57 -3.66 -10.17 23.72
CA TRP A 57 -4.94 -9.50 23.52
C TRP A 57 -4.65 -8.11 22.98
N MET A 58 -5.27 -7.79 21.85
CA MET A 58 -4.92 -6.62 21.08
C MET A 58 -6.17 -5.91 20.62
N ARG A 59 -6.14 -4.59 20.73
CA ARG A 59 -7.11 -3.70 20.11
C ARG A 59 -6.43 -2.90 19.03
N ILE A 60 -7.08 -2.76 17.87
CA ILE A 60 -6.63 -1.85 16.83
C ILE A 60 -7.67 -0.79 16.54
N GLU A 61 -7.20 0.38 16.16
CA GLU A 61 -8.03 1.49 15.71
C GLU A 61 -7.35 2.27 14.58
N PRO A 62 -8.13 2.85 13.65
CA PRO A 62 -7.57 3.71 12.61
C PRO A 62 -7.04 5.00 13.24
N VAL A 63 -5.91 5.48 12.73
CA VAL A 63 -5.38 6.82 13.06
C VAL A 63 -5.57 7.77 11.89
N GLN A 64 -5.18 9.05 12.04
CA GLN A 64 -5.33 9.99 10.93
C GLN A 64 -4.42 9.60 9.77
N ARG A 65 -4.87 9.90 8.55
CA ARG A 65 -4.11 9.58 7.35
C ARG A 65 -2.75 10.25 7.36
N GLY A 66 -1.70 9.47 7.17
CA GLY A 66 -0.31 9.95 7.16
C GLY A 66 0.37 9.94 8.53
N GLU A 67 -0.32 9.57 9.62
CA GLU A 67 0.32 9.36 10.93
C GLU A 67 1.11 8.05 11.00
N GLY A 68 0.83 7.09 10.10
CA GLY A 68 1.61 5.86 9.99
C GLY A 68 1.17 4.80 11.01
N PHE A 69 2.14 4.17 11.68
CA PHE A 69 1.86 3.09 12.63
C PHE A 69 2.25 3.50 14.03
N ASP A 70 1.31 3.32 14.96
CA ASP A 70 1.50 3.63 16.37
C ASP A 70 1.32 2.36 17.21
N PHE A 71 2.27 2.08 18.11
CA PHE A 71 2.23 0.92 18.99
C PHE A 71 2.12 1.38 20.45
N VAL A 72 1.05 0.95 21.11
CA VAL A 72 0.76 1.31 22.49
C VAL A 72 0.82 0.06 23.37
N ASN A 73 1.69 0.09 24.37
CA ASN A 73 1.70 -0.89 25.45
C ASN A 73 0.81 -0.39 26.59
N ALA A 74 -0.35 -1.01 26.78
CA ALA A 74 -1.32 -0.71 27.82
C ALA A 74 -1.48 -1.87 28.83
N ILE A 75 -0.45 -2.72 28.97
CA ILE A 75 -0.48 -3.85 29.90
C ILE A 75 -0.37 -3.34 31.34
N HIS A 76 -1.31 -3.76 32.19
CA HIS A 76 -1.32 -3.48 33.61
C HIS A 76 -1.15 -4.77 34.41
N GLY A 77 -0.42 -4.74 35.51
CA GLY A 77 -0.29 -5.90 36.42
C GLY A 77 0.65 -7.02 35.95
N GLY A 78 1.39 -6.84 34.84
CA GLY A 78 2.44 -7.77 34.42
C GLY A 78 1.94 -9.08 33.79
N SER A 79 0.79 -9.07 33.12
CA SER A 79 0.24 -10.27 32.46
C SER A 79 1.09 -10.78 31.29
N ILE A 80 1.92 -9.91 30.72
CA ILE A 80 3.08 -10.26 29.87
C ILE A 80 4.31 -9.55 30.45
N SER A 81 5.41 -10.28 30.61
CA SER A 81 6.70 -9.72 30.99
C SER A 81 7.17 -8.67 29.98
N SER A 82 7.68 -7.54 30.47
CA SER A 82 8.11 -6.40 29.63
C SER A 82 9.15 -6.77 28.56
N VAL A 83 9.95 -7.81 28.82
CA VAL A 83 10.96 -8.36 27.90
C VAL A 83 10.33 -8.87 26.59
N TYR A 84 9.08 -9.35 26.61
CA TYR A 84 8.40 -9.91 25.44
C TYR A 84 7.63 -8.87 24.60
N ILE A 85 7.43 -7.66 25.10
CA ILE A 85 6.70 -6.59 24.39
C ILE A 85 7.37 -6.20 23.06
N PRO A 86 8.70 -6.01 22.99
CA PRO A 86 9.38 -5.77 21.71
C PRO A 86 9.20 -6.93 20.73
N SER A 87 9.09 -8.17 21.22
CA SER A 87 8.86 -9.36 20.40
C SER A 87 7.45 -9.37 19.79
N VAL A 88 6.43 -8.93 20.55
CA VAL A 88 5.06 -8.71 20.02
C VAL A 88 5.06 -7.63 18.95
N GLU A 89 5.68 -6.47 19.21
CA GLU A 89 5.76 -5.36 18.25
C GLU A 89 6.47 -5.79 16.95
N LYS A 90 7.55 -6.56 17.06
CA LYS A 90 8.25 -7.14 15.91
C LYS A 90 7.35 -8.05 15.08
N GLY A 91 6.48 -8.84 15.74
CA GLY A 91 5.47 -9.67 15.09
C GLY A 91 4.47 -8.83 14.29
N ILE A 92 4.00 -7.72 14.87
CA ILE A 92 3.08 -6.78 14.20
C ILE A 92 3.76 -6.14 12.98
N LYS A 93 4.98 -5.63 13.14
CA LYS A 93 5.75 -4.99 12.05
C LYS A 93 5.94 -5.90 10.83
N GLN A 94 6.03 -7.21 11.01
CA GLN A 94 6.07 -8.14 9.89
C GLN A 94 4.77 -8.18 9.09
N VAL A 95 3.62 -8.10 9.77
CA VAL A 95 2.31 -8.01 9.09
C VAL A 95 2.15 -6.66 8.41
N LEU A 96 2.61 -5.58 9.04
CA LEU A 96 2.54 -4.24 8.45
C LEU A 96 3.23 -4.18 7.09
N VAL A 97 4.36 -4.87 6.92
CA VAL A 97 5.05 -4.90 5.62
C VAL A 97 4.33 -5.80 4.63
N LYS A 98 3.86 -6.97 5.07
CA LYS A 98 3.31 -7.99 4.17
C LYS A 98 1.85 -7.77 3.77
N GLY A 99 1.05 -7.05 4.54
CA GLY A 99 -0.39 -6.86 4.26
C GLY A 99 -1.22 -8.13 4.44
N PRO A 100 -2.22 -8.16 5.35
CA PRO A 100 -3.07 -9.35 5.50
C PRO A 100 -4.08 -9.54 4.36
N VAL A 101 -4.43 -8.52 3.58
CA VAL A 101 -5.51 -8.60 2.57
C VAL A 101 -4.99 -8.90 1.17
N ALA A 102 -4.23 -7.97 0.59
CA ALA A 102 -3.76 -8.04 -0.79
C ALA A 102 -2.24 -8.17 -0.88
N GLY A 103 -1.51 -7.97 0.22
CA GLY A 103 -0.06 -8.04 0.21
C GLY A 103 0.63 -6.68 0.31
N TYR A 104 -0.13 -5.62 0.57
CA TYR A 104 0.39 -4.26 0.57
C TYR A 104 0.66 -3.77 1.98
N LYS A 105 1.60 -2.83 2.09
CA LYS A 105 1.97 -2.27 3.39
C LYS A 105 0.74 -1.65 4.08
N VAL A 106 0.51 -2.07 5.32
CA VAL A 106 -0.52 -1.50 6.20
C VAL A 106 -0.02 -0.18 6.77
N VAL A 107 -0.88 0.84 6.73
CA VAL A 107 -0.61 2.21 7.22
C VAL A 107 -1.81 2.74 8.00
N ASP A 108 -1.58 3.79 8.78
CA ASP A 108 -2.59 4.54 9.52
C ASP A 108 -3.38 3.68 10.51
N VAL A 109 -2.66 2.86 11.29
CA VAL A 109 -3.22 1.98 12.33
C VAL A 109 -2.49 2.16 13.65
N ARG A 110 -3.25 2.28 14.75
CA ARG A 110 -2.73 2.11 16.11
C ARG A 110 -3.03 0.70 16.61
N ALA A 111 -2.02 0.02 17.12
CA ALA A 111 -2.16 -1.26 17.81
C ALA A 111 -1.88 -1.10 19.30
N THR A 112 -2.89 -1.41 20.12
CA THR A 112 -2.79 -1.36 21.59
C THR A 112 -2.82 -2.78 22.14
N VAL A 113 -1.72 -3.20 22.78
CA VAL A 113 -1.68 -4.47 23.53
C VAL A 113 -2.03 -4.15 24.97
N TYR A 114 -3.13 -4.71 25.46
CA TYR A 114 -3.67 -4.35 26.76
C TYR A 114 -3.66 -5.52 27.77
N ASP A 115 -3.61 -6.76 27.29
CA ASP A 115 -3.54 -7.95 28.15
C ASP A 115 -2.90 -9.14 27.42
N GLY A 116 -2.67 -10.23 28.14
CA GLY A 116 -2.19 -11.48 27.60
C GLY A 116 -1.92 -12.52 28.67
N LYS A 117 -1.29 -13.62 28.26
CA LYS A 117 -0.84 -14.67 29.18
C LYS A 117 0.51 -15.21 28.75
N GLU A 118 1.37 -15.40 29.74
CA GLU A 118 2.62 -16.13 29.61
C GLU A 118 2.61 -17.45 30.39
N HIS A 119 3.53 -18.33 30.06
CA HIS A 119 3.77 -19.58 30.74
C HIS A 119 5.24 -19.63 31.18
N PRO A 120 5.54 -19.89 32.46
CA PRO A 120 6.90 -19.77 33.01
C PRO A 120 7.98 -20.56 32.27
N VAL A 121 7.62 -21.69 31.65
CA VAL A 121 8.57 -22.60 31.00
C VAL A 121 8.48 -22.58 29.46
N ASP A 122 7.28 -22.28 28.94
CA ASP A 122 6.99 -22.42 27.50
C ASP A 122 6.93 -21.07 26.78
N SER A 123 6.94 -19.95 27.50
CA SER A 123 6.98 -18.63 26.88
C SER A 123 8.38 -18.25 26.42
N LYS A 124 8.48 -17.90 25.14
CA LYS A 124 9.71 -17.53 24.45
C LYS A 124 9.43 -16.36 23.51
N ASP A 125 10.46 -15.62 23.14
CA ASP A 125 10.35 -14.50 22.19
C ASP A 125 9.64 -14.87 20.89
N ILE A 126 9.98 -16.03 20.31
CA ILE A 126 9.36 -16.49 19.08
C ILE A 126 7.86 -16.76 19.23
N ALA A 127 7.41 -17.20 20.41
CA ALA A 127 5.99 -17.46 20.67
C ALA A 127 5.20 -16.15 20.69
N PHE A 128 5.72 -15.12 21.35
CA PHE A 128 5.09 -13.78 21.40
C PHE A 128 5.14 -13.06 20.06
N GLN A 129 6.21 -13.25 19.28
CA GLN A 129 6.29 -12.73 17.93
C GLN A 129 5.23 -13.35 17.01
N VAL A 130 5.02 -14.67 17.08
CA VAL A 130 3.95 -15.35 16.34
C VAL A 130 2.58 -14.93 16.84
N ALA A 131 2.38 -14.87 18.16
CA ALA A 131 1.10 -14.49 18.73
C ALA A 131 0.70 -13.05 18.38
N GLY A 132 1.63 -12.09 18.46
CA GLY A 132 1.41 -10.71 18.03
C GLY A 132 1.09 -10.59 16.54
N ARG A 133 1.78 -11.37 15.71
CA ARG A 133 1.53 -11.43 14.27
C ARG A 133 0.12 -11.91 13.95
N GLU A 134 -0.31 -13.03 14.53
CA GLU A 134 -1.64 -13.59 14.24
C GLU A 134 -2.77 -12.79 14.91
N ALA A 135 -2.56 -12.27 16.12
CA ALA A 135 -3.52 -11.37 16.78
C ALA A 135 -3.78 -10.12 15.93
N PHE A 136 -2.72 -9.49 15.41
CA PHE A 136 -2.87 -8.31 14.57
C PHE A 136 -3.60 -8.63 13.26
N LYS A 137 -3.31 -9.76 12.61
CA LYS A 137 -4.07 -10.16 11.40
C LYS A 137 -5.55 -10.33 11.68
N LEU A 138 -5.92 -11.04 12.76
CA LEU A 138 -7.32 -11.21 13.15
C LEU A 138 -7.98 -9.86 13.39
N CYS A 139 -7.31 -8.98 14.14
CA CYS A 139 -7.79 -7.63 14.38
C CYS A 139 -8.06 -6.88 13.06
N VAL A 140 -7.11 -6.89 12.11
CA VAL A 140 -7.23 -6.19 10.83
C VAL A 140 -8.38 -6.72 10.00
N MET A 141 -8.56 -8.04 9.94
CA MET A 141 -9.66 -8.66 9.19
C MET A 141 -11.03 -8.32 9.78
N SER A 142 -11.14 -8.27 11.11
CA SER A 142 -12.36 -7.85 11.82
C SER A 142 -12.60 -6.33 11.77
N ALA A 143 -11.57 -5.52 11.48
CA ALA A 143 -11.62 -4.05 11.47
C ALA A 143 -12.06 -3.41 10.14
N LYS A 144 -12.69 -4.18 9.24
CA LYS A 144 -13.14 -3.73 7.91
C LYS A 144 -11.97 -3.08 7.12
N PRO A 145 -11.00 -3.89 6.68
CA PRO A 145 -9.83 -3.38 6.00
C PRO A 145 -10.21 -2.82 4.62
N ILE A 146 -9.50 -1.79 4.19
CA ILE A 146 -9.68 -1.10 2.92
C ILE A 146 -8.34 -0.91 2.21
N LEU A 147 -8.39 -0.79 0.88
CA LEU A 147 -7.23 -0.45 0.07
C LEU A 147 -7.18 1.06 -0.17
N LEU A 148 -5.96 1.58 -0.20
CA LEU A 148 -5.66 2.95 -0.58
C LEU A 148 -4.81 2.97 -1.85
N GLU A 149 -5.14 3.87 -2.77
CA GLU A 149 -4.37 4.14 -3.97
C GLU A 149 -3.68 5.51 -3.89
N PRO A 150 -2.47 5.64 -4.47
CA PRO A 150 -1.76 6.91 -4.50
C PRO A 150 -2.37 7.84 -5.57
N ILE A 151 -2.79 9.02 -5.13
CA ILE A 151 -3.27 10.10 -5.99
C ILE A 151 -2.12 11.06 -6.29
N TYR A 152 -1.99 11.44 -7.56
CA TYR A 152 -0.99 12.38 -8.03
C TYR A 152 -1.68 13.68 -8.46
N ASP A 153 -1.06 14.80 -8.10
CA ASP A 153 -1.34 16.09 -8.70
C ASP A 153 -0.65 16.14 -10.07
N ILE A 154 -1.42 16.41 -11.12
CA ILE A 154 -0.95 16.51 -12.48
C ILE A 154 -1.22 17.90 -13.02
N GLU A 155 -0.19 18.45 -13.65
CA GLU A 155 -0.28 19.67 -14.43
C GLU A 155 -0.06 19.32 -15.89
N VAL A 156 -1.04 19.60 -16.74
CA VAL A 156 -1.03 19.28 -18.16
C VAL A 156 -1.08 20.58 -18.95
N LYS A 157 0.01 20.90 -19.66
CA LYS A 157 0.11 22.09 -20.52
C LYS A 157 -0.15 21.70 -21.96
N VAL A 158 -1.21 22.25 -22.56
CA VAL A 158 -1.66 21.90 -23.92
C VAL A 158 -2.13 23.14 -24.70
N PRO A 159 -2.09 23.10 -26.04
CA PRO A 159 -2.75 24.11 -26.86
C PRO A 159 -4.25 24.16 -26.57
N GLU A 160 -4.86 25.34 -26.68
CA GLU A 160 -6.29 25.56 -26.41
C GLU A 160 -7.20 24.67 -27.27
N GLU A 161 -6.84 24.45 -28.53
CA GLU A 161 -7.58 23.59 -29.46
C GLU A 161 -7.68 22.13 -29.03
N CYS A 162 -6.72 21.63 -28.24
CA CYS A 162 -6.72 20.24 -27.74
C CYS A 162 -7.27 20.13 -26.30
N MET A 163 -7.70 21.25 -25.68
CA MET A 163 -8.08 21.28 -24.28
C MET A 163 -9.25 20.33 -23.99
N GLY A 164 -10.28 20.33 -24.84
CA GLY A 164 -11.48 19.49 -24.65
C GLY A 164 -11.16 18.00 -24.63
N ASP A 165 -10.38 17.53 -25.59
CA ASP A 165 -9.98 16.11 -25.69
C ASP A 165 -9.15 15.67 -24.48
N VAL A 166 -8.23 16.53 -24.02
CA VAL A 166 -7.38 16.24 -22.86
C VAL A 166 -8.18 16.22 -21.56
N MET A 167 -9.16 17.11 -21.41
CA MET A 167 -10.09 17.07 -20.27
C MET A 167 -10.94 15.80 -20.28
N GLY A 168 -11.37 15.35 -21.46
CA GLY A 168 -12.10 14.09 -21.65
C GLY A 168 -11.27 12.88 -21.23
N ASP A 169 -10.01 12.79 -21.67
CA ASP A 169 -9.09 11.71 -21.29
C ASP A 169 -8.76 11.71 -19.79
N LEU A 170 -8.55 12.89 -19.18
CA LEU A 170 -8.34 12.96 -17.73
C LEU A 170 -9.58 12.49 -16.95
N SER A 171 -10.78 12.85 -17.42
CA SER A 171 -12.03 12.46 -16.76
C SER A 171 -12.32 10.96 -16.90
N SER A 172 -12.03 10.36 -18.05
CA SER A 172 -12.17 8.92 -18.26
C SER A 172 -11.20 8.11 -17.36
N ARG A 173 -10.05 8.70 -17.03
CA ARG A 173 -9.03 8.17 -16.09
C ARG A 173 -9.32 8.46 -14.62
N ARG A 174 -10.58 8.67 -14.25
CA ARG A 174 -11.00 9.03 -12.87
C ARG A 174 -10.32 10.29 -12.33
N GLY A 175 -9.85 11.17 -13.22
CA GLY A 175 -9.22 12.42 -12.85
C GLY A 175 -10.24 13.45 -12.35
N LYS A 176 -9.95 14.06 -11.20
CA LYS A 176 -10.72 15.18 -10.66
C LYS A 176 -10.05 16.48 -11.10
N ILE A 177 -10.69 17.26 -11.95
CA ILE A 177 -10.18 18.57 -12.38
C ILE A 177 -10.27 19.55 -11.21
N MET A 178 -9.13 20.13 -10.83
CA MET A 178 -9.01 21.11 -9.76
C MET A 178 -9.14 22.54 -10.26
N GLY A 179 -8.72 22.78 -11.50
CA GLY A 179 -8.78 24.10 -12.12
C GLY A 179 -8.00 24.17 -13.44
N MET A 180 -8.08 25.32 -14.08
CA MET A 180 -7.38 25.61 -15.33
C MET A 180 -6.79 27.02 -15.27
N ASP A 181 -5.56 27.18 -15.74
CA ASP A 181 -4.86 28.45 -15.85
C ASP A 181 -4.47 28.72 -17.31
N VAL A 182 -4.59 29.98 -17.74
CA VAL A 182 -4.15 30.41 -19.08
C VAL A 182 -2.69 30.86 -19.02
N LYS A 183 -1.84 30.34 -19.91
CA LYS A 183 -0.44 30.78 -20.05
C LYS A 183 -0.08 31.02 -21.50
N GLY A 184 -0.39 32.23 -21.98
CA GLY A 184 -0.21 32.63 -23.38
C GLY A 184 -1.16 31.84 -24.28
N SER A 185 -0.63 31.20 -25.32
CA SER A 185 -1.40 30.32 -26.23
C SER A 185 -1.62 28.90 -25.71
N PHE A 186 -1.24 28.62 -24.46
CA PHE A 186 -1.40 27.32 -23.83
C PHE A 186 -2.33 27.39 -22.63
N GLN A 187 -3.09 26.32 -22.44
CA GLN A 187 -3.89 26.06 -21.26
C GLN A 187 -3.14 25.10 -20.33
N ILE A 188 -3.18 25.36 -19.03
CA ILE A 188 -2.63 24.49 -17.98
C ILE A 188 -3.80 23.90 -17.21
N ILE A 189 -4.00 22.60 -17.33
CA ILE A 189 -5.04 21.86 -16.62
C ILE A 189 -4.41 21.26 -15.37
N LYS A 190 -4.99 21.53 -14.20
CA LYS A 190 -4.60 20.94 -12.92
C LYS A 190 -5.63 19.88 -12.52
N ALA A 191 -5.18 18.66 -12.29
CA ALA A 191 -6.05 17.54 -11.95
C ALA A 191 -5.41 16.62 -10.90
N LYS A 192 -6.25 15.94 -10.13
CA LYS A 192 -5.85 14.83 -9.25
C LYS A 192 -6.22 13.53 -9.93
N VAL A 193 -5.25 12.65 -10.19
CA VAL A 193 -5.47 11.40 -10.90
C VAL A 193 -4.81 10.25 -10.13
N PRO A 194 -5.48 9.09 -9.98
CA PRO A 194 -4.87 7.89 -9.42
C PRO A 194 -3.69 7.41 -10.27
N LEU A 195 -2.59 6.99 -9.64
CA LEU A 195 -1.42 6.51 -10.38
C LEU A 195 -1.73 5.31 -11.28
N SER A 196 -2.68 4.47 -10.87
CA SER A 196 -3.18 3.31 -11.63
C SER A 196 -3.70 3.68 -13.02
N GLU A 197 -4.21 4.90 -13.18
CA GLU A 197 -4.80 5.40 -14.43
C GLU A 197 -3.80 6.21 -15.28
N LEU A 198 -2.58 6.41 -14.79
CA LEU A 198 -1.53 7.20 -15.45
C LEU A 198 -0.55 6.36 -16.25
N ASP A 199 -0.82 5.07 -16.41
CA ASP A 199 -0.02 4.24 -17.28
C ASP A 199 -0.05 4.79 -18.71
N ARG A 200 1.14 4.89 -19.31
CA ARG A 200 1.39 5.43 -20.66
C ARG A 200 0.74 6.79 -20.97
N TYR A 201 0.37 7.58 -19.96
CA TYR A 201 -0.30 8.87 -20.14
C TYR A 201 0.51 9.82 -21.04
N ALA A 202 1.85 9.79 -20.93
CA ALA A 202 2.75 10.57 -21.79
C ALA A 202 2.57 10.29 -23.29
N THR A 203 2.30 9.02 -23.65
CA THR A 203 2.12 8.57 -25.04
C THR A 203 0.74 9.00 -25.54
N THR A 204 -0.30 8.77 -24.73
CA THR A 204 -1.68 9.19 -25.06
C THR A 204 -1.78 10.70 -25.22
N LEU A 205 -1.22 11.47 -24.29
CA LEU A 205 -1.21 12.94 -24.36
C LEU A 205 -0.53 13.45 -25.62
N ARG A 206 0.61 12.85 -26.02
CA ARG A 206 1.28 13.20 -27.27
C ARG A 206 0.43 12.90 -28.49
N SER A 207 -0.31 11.79 -28.49
CA SER A 207 -1.23 11.42 -29.58
C SER A 207 -2.34 12.47 -29.73
N ILE A 208 -2.99 12.84 -28.62
CA ILE A 208 -4.10 13.81 -28.60
C ILE A 208 -3.62 15.19 -29.05
N THR A 209 -2.41 15.60 -28.63
CA THR A 209 -1.92 16.97 -28.82
C THR A 209 -0.99 17.15 -30.03
N SER A 210 -0.84 16.10 -30.85
CA SER A 210 0.15 16.03 -31.93
C SER A 210 1.58 16.37 -31.45
N GLY A 211 1.92 15.91 -30.24
CA GLY A 211 3.23 16.07 -29.62
C GLY A 211 3.48 17.39 -28.87
N ARG A 212 2.48 18.29 -28.80
CA ARG A 212 2.63 19.62 -28.19
C ARG A 212 2.26 19.68 -26.70
N GLY A 213 1.68 18.61 -26.17
CA GLY A 213 1.32 18.48 -24.76
C GLY A 213 2.52 18.13 -23.88
N LEU A 214 2.61 18.80 -22.74
CA LEU A 214 3.55 18.48 -21.67
C LEU A 214 2.75 18.17 -20.41
N HIS A 215 3.24 17.22 -19.60
CA HIS A 215 2.67 16.97 -18.29
C HIS A 215 3.77 16.88 -17.24
N ASN A 216 3.43 17.26 -16.02
CA ASN A 216 4.21 17.00 -14.83
C ASN A 216 3.31 16.32 -13.79
N ARG A 217 3.90 15.54 -12.89
CA ARG A 217 3.16 14.86 -11.82
C ARG A 217 3.93 14.93 -10.51
N ALA A 218 3.22 15.15 -9.41
CA ALA A 218 3.72 15.12 -8.04
C ALA A 218 2.83 14.25 -7.18
N PHE A 219 3.40 13.49 -6.25
CA PHE A 219 2.60 12.72 -5.29
C PHE A 219 1.78 13.68 -4.43
N SER A 220 0.48 13.41 -4.29
CA SER A 220 -0.43 14.20 -3.48
C SER A 220 -0.68 13.54 -2.13
N HIS A 221 -1.42 12.43 -2.14
CA HIS A 221 -1.87 11.71 -0.94
C HIS A 221 -2.43 10.34 -1.33
N TYR A 222 -2.82 9.56 -0.34
CA TYR A 222 -3.53 8.29 -0.53
C TYR A 222 -5.05 8.48 -0.38
N GLU A 223 -5.83 7.98 -1.33
CA GLU A 223 -7.30 7.98 -1.30
C GLU A 223 -7.82 6.52 -1.25
N THR A 224 -9.05 6.31 -0.76
CA THR A 224 -9.68 4.98 -0.77
C THR A 224 -9.94 4.50 -2.19
N VAL A 225 -9.55 3.26 -2.46
CA VAL A 225 -9.88 2.60 -3.73
C VAL A 225 -11.41 2.39 -3.83
N PRO A 226 -12.04 2.69 -4.98
CA PRO A 226 -13.44 2.37 -5.24
C PRO A 226 -13.73 0.88 -5.06
N LYS A 227 -14.86 0.54 -4.42
CA LYS A 227 -15.21 -0.86 -4.08
C LYS A 227 -15.19 -1.81 -5.27
N GLU A 228 -15.55 -1.33 -6.45
CA GLU A 228 -15.59 -2.10 -7.70
C GLU A 228 -14.19 -2.57 -8.14
N LEU A 229 -13.14 -1.78 -7.85
CA LEU A 229 -11.76 -2.09 -8.22
C LEU A 229 -11.04 -2.94 -7.18
N VAL A 230 -11.53 -2.95 -5.92
CA VAL A 230 -10.87 -3.67 -4.82
C VAL A 230 -10.71 -5.15 -5.13
N ASN A 231 -11.77 -5.84 -5.57
CA ASN A 231 -11.72 -7.27 -5.83
C ASN A 231 -10.69 -7.61 -6.92
N LYS A 232 -10.68 -6.83 -8.01
CA LYS A 232 -9.72 -6.99 -9.10
C LYS A 232 -8.27 -6.85 -8.61
N ILE A 233 -7.97 -5.82 -7.83
CA ILE A 233 -6.62 -5.59 -7.28
C ILE A 233 -6.21 -6.72 -6.33
N VAL A 234 -7.14 -7.24 -5.52
CA VAL A 234 -6.88 -8.36 -4.61
C VAL A 234 -6.60 -9.65 -5.40
N GLU A 235 -7.32 -9.90 -6.49
CA GLU A 235 -7.11 -11.06 -7.36
C GLU A 235 -5.78 -10.99 -8.11
N GLU A 236 -5.45 -9.84 -8.71
CA GLU A 236 -4.17 -9.60 -9.37
C GLU A 236 -3.00 -9.84 -8.40
N ALA A 237 -3.08 -9.29 -7.19
CA ALA A 237 -2.03 -9.46 -6.19
C ALA A 237 -1.88 -10.90 -5.66
N LYS A 238 -2.96 -11.70 -5.70
CA LYS A 238 -2.89 -13.13 -5.37
C LYS A 238 -2.27 -13.95 -6.50
N GLY A 239 -2.65 -13.68 -7.75
CA GLY A 239 -2.09 -14.37 -8.92
C GLY A 239 -0.58 -14.15 -9.06
N GLU A 240 -0.09 -12.94 -8.75
CA GLU A 240 1.34 -12.65 -8.75
C GLU A 240 2.11 -13.42 -7.66
N LYS A 241 1.52 -13.65 -6.49
CA LYS A 241 2.15 -14.42 -5.39
C LYS A 241 2.23 -15.92 -5.66
N GLU A 242 1.39 -16.46 -6.54
CA GLU A 242 1.43 -17.87 -6.94
C GLU A 242 2.39 -18.11 -8.11
N GLY A 243 2.80 -17.06 -8.82
CA GLY A 243 3.77 -17.10 -9.91
C GLY A 243 5.23 -16.83 -9.51
N GLU A 244 5.47 -16.30 -8.30
CA GLU A 244 6.78 -16.20 -7.63
C GLU A 244 7.13 -17.49 -6.86
#